data_AF-A0A923CZD6-F1
#
_entry.id   AF-A0A923CZD6-F1
#
_cell.length_a   1.000
_cell.length_b   1.000
_cell.length_c   1.000
_cell.angle_alpha   90.00
_cell.angle_beta   90.00
_cell.angle_gamma   90.00
#
_symmetry.space_group_name_H-M   'P 1'
#
loop_
_entity.id
_entity.type
_entity.pdbx_description
1 polymer ?
#
loop_
_entity_poly.entity_id
_entity_poly.type
_entity_poly.pdbx_seq_one_letter_code
_entity_poly.pdbx_strand_id
1 'polypeptide(L)'
;MSDRPSRCLLPLCLTLLAGVAAAAPVSQDTARQVARNWVCDVVHSGGGWAGASLPKLVDEGALAAGDTVLAWIFRVAPRGYIAVSGRFELTPVVASSETAHPPSREPGGFYDLLVDVMAGRVRRVAADADAGRHRPPHPAWKRYRSDDETFQAKLLLEP
;
A
#
# COMPACT_ATOMS: atom_id res chain seq x y z
N MET A 1 20.24 -57.37 -36.96
CA MET A 1 18.94 -56.75 -36.68
C MET A 1 19.03 -56.08 -35.33
N SER A 2 19.06 -54.75 -35.32
CA SER A 2 19.39 -53.94 -34.14
C SER A 2 18.26 -52.94 -33.95
N ASP A 3 17.34 -53.26 -33.03
CA ASP A 3 16.30 -52.35 -32.56
C ASP A 3 16.90 -51.35 -31.59
N ARG A 4 16.83 -50.06 -31.92
CA ARG A 4 17.14 -48.97 -30.98
C ARG A 4 15.83 -48.32 -30.55
N PRO A 5 15.53 -48.24 -29.25
CA PRO A 5 14.31 -47.61 -28.77
C PRO A 5 14.39 -46.08 -28.95
N SER A 6 13.38 -45.55 -29.64
CA SER A 6 13.05 -44.13 -29.72
C SER A 6 12.94 -43.53 -28.33
N ARG A 7 13.97 -42.80 -27.91
CA ARG A 7 13.97 -42.04 -26.65
C ARG A 7 13.09 -40.81 -26.85
N CYS A 8 11.92 -40.85 -26.24
CA CYS A 8 10.94 -39.76 -26.16
C CYS A 8 11.63 -38.44 -25.74
N LEU A 9 11.70 -37.51 -26.68
CA LEU A 9 11.98 -36.08 -26.50
C LEU A 9 10.79 -35.41 -25.78
N LEU A 10 10.56 -35.75 -24.51
CA LEU A 10 9.40 -35.29 -23.75
C LEU A 10 9.68 -34.73 -22.33
N PRO A 11 10.84 -34.12 -22.01
CA PRO A 11 10.93 -33.29 -20.82
C PRO A 11 11.35 -31.84 -21.11
N LEU A 12 10.80 -31.18 -22.15
CA LEU A 12 11.19 -29.79 -22.48
C LEU A 12 10.05 -28.75 -22.50
N CYS A 13 8.78 -29.14 -22.28
CA CYS A 13 7.67 -28.17 -22.27
C CYS A 13 7.22 -27.70 -20.88
N LEU A 14 7.83 -28.17 -19.78
CA LEU A 14 7.30 -27.93 -18.42
C LEU A 14 7.94 -26.78 -17.63
N THR A 15 8.73 -25.90 -18.25
CA THR A 15 9.51 -24.86 -17.55
C THR A 15 9.08 -23.42 -17.81
N LEU A 16 8.04 -23.15 -18.62
CA LEU A 16 7.69 -21.80 -19.09
C LEU A 16 6.47 -21.14 -18.42
N LEU A 17 5.89 -21.75 -17.37
CA LEU A 17 4.85 -21.14 -16.55
C LEU A 17 5.40 -20.56 -15.23
N ALA A 18 6.65 -20.10 -15.23
CA ALA A 18 7.12 -19.17 -14.21
C ALA A 18 6.44 -17.81 -14.46
N GLY A 19 5.14 -17.75 -14.17
CA GLY A 19 4.34 -16.54 -14.23
C GLY A 19 5.00 -15.49 -13.36
N VAL A 20 5.34 -14.35 -13.95
CA VAL A 20 5.83 -13.18 -13.23
C VAL A 20 4.70 -12.77 -12.30
N ALA A 21 4.79 -13.18 -11.03
CA ALA A 21 3.83 -12.79 -10.02
C ALA A 21 4.09 -11.31 -9.72
N ALA A 22 3.57 -10.44 -10.58
CA ALA A 22 3.53 -9.01 -10.33
C ALA A 22 2.75 -8.83 -9.01
N ALA A 23 3.39 -8.19 -8.04
CA ALA A 23 2.78 -7.97 -6.75
C ALA A 23 1.46 -7.19 -6.93
N ALA A 24 0.39 -7.75 -6.39
CA ALA A 24 -0.93 -7.19 -6.53
C ALA A 24 -0.97 -5.77 -5.93
N PRO A 25 -1.62 -4.80 -6.61
CA PRO A 25 -1.84 -3.49 -6.03
C PRO A 25 -2.66 -3.60 -4.74
N VAL A 26 -2.44 -2.64 -3.83
CA VAL A 26 -3.21 -2.55 -2.59
C VAL A 26 -4.64 -2.14 -2.93
N SER A 27 -5.61 -2.99 -2.55
CA SER A 27 -7.03 -2.67 -2.73
C SER A 27 -7.46 -1.50 -1.84
N GLN A 28 -8.51 -0.82 -2.26
CA GLN A 28 -9.11 0.28 -1.50
C GLN A 28 -9.52 -0.14 -0.08
N ASP A 29 -10.13 -1.32 0.09
CA ASP A 29 -10.52 -1.85 1.39
C ASP A 29 -9.32 -2.09 2.30
N THR A 30 -8.24 -2.65 1.75
CA THR A 30 -6.98 -2.84 2.49
C THR A 30 -6.40 -1.49 2.91
N ALA A 31 -6.43 -0.49 2.02
CA ALA A 31 -5.94 0.84 2.32
C ALA A 31 -6.78 1.56 3.38
N ARG A 32 -8.11 1.39 3.34
CA ARG A 32 -9.04 1.92 4.32
C ARG A 32 -8.80 1.30 5.70
N GLN A 33 -8.57 -0.01 5.76
CA GLN A 33 -8.21 -0.72 7.00
C GLN A 33 -6.92 -0.17 7.60
N VAL A 34 -5.89 0.02 6.76
CA VAL A 34 -4.62 0.61 7.19
C VAL A 34 -4.81 2.04 7.69
N ALA A 35 -5.61 2.86 7.00
CA ALA A 35 -5.91 4.22 7.43
C ALA A 35 -6.61 4.24 8.79
N ARG A 36 -7.59 3.36 9.03
CA ARG A 36 -8.27 3.21 10.34
C ARG A 36 -7.28 2.87 11.44
N ASN A 37 -6.50 1.81 11.24
CA ASN A 37 -5.52 1.36 12.22
C ASN A 37 -4.47 2.43 12.51
N TRP A 38 -4.01 3.16 11.50
CA TRP A 38 -3.11 4.29 11.68
C TRP A 38 -3.72 5.41 12.55
N VAL A 39 -4.96 5.81 12.27
CA VAL A 39 -5.66 6.82 13.10
C VAL A 39 -5.78 6.36 14.54
N CYS A 40 -6.16 5.10 14.77
CA CYS A 40 -6.27 4.54 16.12
C CYS A 40 -4.94 4.55 16.86
N ASP A 41 -3.84 4.18 16.18
CA ASP A 41 -2.48 4.22 16.74
C ASP A 41 -2.07 5.63 17.16
N VAL A 42 -2.34 6.63 16.31
CA VAL A 42 -2.05 8.04 16.58
C VAL A 42 -2.89 8.56 17.75
N VAL A 43 -4.18 8.25 17.80
CA VAL A 43 -5.06 8.64 18.90
C VAL A 43 -4.61 8.01 20.21
N HIS A 44 -4.26 6.72 20.19
CA HIS A 44 -3.82 5.98 21.37
C HIS A 44 -2.49 6.53 21.91
N SER A 45 -1.52 6.79 21.03
CA SER A 45 -0.18 7.28 21.44
C SER A 45 -0.11 8.79 21.70
N GLY A 46 -0.89 9.60 21.00
CA GLY A 46 -0.83 11.06 21.01
C GLY A 46 -1.98 11.77 21.74
N GLY A 47 -2.96 11.02 22.23
CA GLY A 47 -4.12 11.56 22.96
C GLY A 47 -5.24 12.12 22.08
N GLY A 48 -5.10 12.07 20.75
CA GLY A 48 -6.15 12.45 19.81
C GLY A 48 -5.66 12.68 18.39
N TRP A 49 -6.60 12.83 17.47
CA TRP A 49 -6.36 13.28 16.10
C TRP A 49 -7.02 14.64 15.90
N ALA A 50 -6.21 15.68 15.67
CA ALA A 50 -6.71 17.05 15.57
C ALA A 50 -7.52 17.49 16.81
N GLY A 51 -7.19 16.96 17.98
CA GLY A 51 -7.91 17.18 19.24
C GLY A 51 -9.17 16.32 19.44
N ALA A 52 -9.55 15.48 18.47
CA ALA A 52 -10.65 14.53 18.62
C ALA A 52 -10.14 13.18 19.14
N SER A 53 -10.80 12.64 20.17
CA SER A 53 -10.54 11.29 20.68
C SER A 53 -11.17 10.19 19.83
N LEU A 54 -12.16 10.53 19.00
CA LEU A 54 -12.88 9.60 18.12
C LEU A 54 -12.98 10.17 16.69
N PRO A 55 -11.84 10.33 15.98
CA PRO A 55 -11.83 10.75 14.59
C PRO A 55 -12.57 9.77 13.68
N LYS A 56 -13.12 10.28 12.58
CA LYS A 56 -13.86 9.48 11.59
C LYS A 56 -13.26 9.63 10.20
N LEU A 57 -13.08 8.53 9.47
CA LEU A 57 -12.75 8.59 8.05
C LEU A 57 -14.01 8.94 7.26
N VAL A 58 -13.95 10.01 6.45
CA VAL A 58 -15.14 10.58 5.79
C VAL A 58 -15.14 10.32 4.30
N ASP A 59 -14.12 10.80 3.59
CA ASP A 59 -14.04 10.72 2.13
C ASP A 59 -12.83 9.91 1.70
N GLU A 60 -12.87 9.46 0.45
CA GLU A 60 -11.81 8.71 -0.19
C GLU A 60 -11.57 9.15 -1.63
N GLY A 61 -10.32 9.06 -2.08
CA GLY A 61 -9.95 9.29 -3.46
C GLY A 61 -8.66 8.58 -3.82
N ALA A 62 -8.50 8.22 -5.09
CA ALA A 62 -7.25 7.68 -5.60
C ALA A 62 -6.30 8.80 -6.04
N LEU A 63 -5.03 8.66 -5.66
CA LEU A 63 -3.88 9.31 -6.29
C LEU A 63 -3.38 8.36 -7.37
N ALA A 64 -3.44 8.77 -8.64
CA ALA A 64 -3.10 7.91 -9.76
C ALA A 64 -2.21 8.62 -10.78
N ALA A 65 -1.37 7.85 -11.48
CA ALA A 65 -0.65 8.27 -12.68
C ALA A 65 -1.05 7.35 -13.83
N GLY A 66 -1.88 7.87 -14.74
CA GLY A 66 -2.60 7.04 -15.71
C GLY A 66 -3.50 6.02 -14.99
N ASP A 67 -3.40 4.75 -15.39
CA ASP A 67 -4.18 3.65 -14.79
C ASP A 67 -3.54 3.06 -13.51
N THR A 68 -2.39 3.60 -13.08
CA THR A 68 -1.69 3.09 -11.89
C THR A 68 -2.10 3.88 -10.65
N VAL A 69 -2.77 3.20 -9.72
CA VAL A 69 -3.01 3.74 -8.38
C VAL A 69 -1.68 3.81 -7.62
N LEU A 70 -1.29 5.03 -7.25
CA LEU A 70 -0.08 5.33 -6.50
C LEU A 70 -0.35 5.33 -5.00
N ALA A 71 -1.49 5.89 -4.57
CA ALA A 71 -1.94 5.92 -3.19
C ALA A 71 -3.45 6.09 -3.10
N TRP A 72 -4.02 5.73 -1.94
CA TRP A 72 -5.39 6.02 -1.54
C TRP A 72 -5.37 7.14 -0.51
N ILE A 73 -6.13 8.21 -0.74
CA ILE A 73 -6.22 9.37 0.13
C ILE A 73 -7.55 9.31 0.87
N PHE A 74 -7.51 9.41 2.20
CA PHE A 74 -8.67 9.46 3.05
C PHE A 74 -8.73 10.76 3.84
N ARG A 75 -9.92 11.39 3.90
CA ARG A 75 -10.18 12.51 4.81
C ARG A 75 -10.50 11.99 6.19
N VAL A 76 -9.99 12.68 7.20
CA VAL A 76 -10.29 12.40 8.61
C VAL A 76 -11.02 13.59 9.20
N ALA A 77 -12.18 13.37 9.82
CA ALA A 77 -12.91 14.37 10.59
C ALA A 77 -12.38 14.44 12.03
N PRO A 78 -12.32 15.63 12.64
CA PRO A 78 -12.89 16.90 12.15
C PRO A 78 -12.07 17.57 11.03
N ARG A 79 -10.78 17.27 10.92
CA ARG A 79 -9.89 17.73 9.86
C ARG A 79 -8.66 16.81 9.73
N GLY A 80 -7.95 16.95 8.62
CA GLY A 80 -6.77 16.14 8.31
C GLY A 80 -7.00 15.15 7.18
N TYR A 81 -5.93 14.44 6.83
CA TYR A 81 -5.94 13.38 5.84
C TYR A 81 -4.85 12.34 6.09
N ILE A 82 -5.01 11.18 5.44
CA ILE A 82 -4.02 10.11 5.37
C ILE A 82 -3.90 9.67 3.92
N ALA A 83 -2.68 9.54 3.41
CA ALA A 83 -2.38 8.90 2.15
C ALA A 83 -1.72 7.54 2.41
N VAL A 84 -2.36 6.48 1.93
CA VAL A 84 -1.93 5.08 2.05
C VAL A 84 -1.37 4.60 0.72
N SER A 85 -0.20 3.99 0.70
CA SER A 85 0.45 3.49 -0.52
C SER A 85 -0.43 2.49 -1.29
N GLY A 86 -0.42 2.58 -2.61
CA GLY A 86 -1.02 1.61 -3.53
C GLY A 86 -0.19 0.33 -3.73
N ARG A 87 0.98 0.22 -3.10
CA ARG A 87 1.93 -0.89 -3.24
C ARG A 87 2.39 -1.42 -1.88
N PHE A 88 2.44 -2.75 -1.73
CA PHE A 88 2.84 -3.43 -0.49
C PHE A 88 4.34 -3.33 -0.19
N GLU A 89 5.17 -3.07 -1.18
CA GLU A 89 6.63 -2.93 -1.06
C GLU A 89 7.07 -1.57 -0.50
N LEU A 90 6.16 -0.59 -0.55
CA LEU A 90 6.36 0.75 0.02
C LEU A 90 5.82 0.82 1.45
N THR A 91 6.15 1.89 2.16
CA THR A 91 5.58 2.16 3.49
C THR A 91 4.06 2.30 3.39
N PRO A 92 3.29 1.72 4.34
CA PRO A 92 1.83 1.72 4.28
C PRO A 92 1.25 3.14 4.27
N VAL A 93 1.66 4.00 5.20
CA VAL A 93 1.30 5.42 5.20
C VAL A 93 2.45 6.21 4.59
N VAL A 94 2.15 7.02 3.57
CA VAL A 94 3.14 7.82 2.82
C VAL A 94 3.07 9.30 3.14
N ALA A 95 1.91 9.76 3.60
CA ALA A 95 1.71 11.10 4.15
C ALA A 95 0.51 11.09 5.10
N SER A 96 0.55 11.93 6.12
CA SER A 96 -0.59 12.20 6.99
C SER A 96 -0.50 13.62 7.54
N SER A 97 -1.64 14.25 7.78
CA SER A 97 -1.71 15.52 8.47
C SER A 97 -2.98 15.57 9.30
N GLU A 98 -2.86 16.02 10.55
CA GLU A 98 -4.01 16.27 11.43
C GLU A 98 -4.67 17.62 11.17
N THR A 99 -4.00 18.55 10.49
CA THR A 99 -4.45 19.94 10.38
C THR A 99 -4.69 20.37 8.94
N ALA A 100 -3.97 19.81 7.98
CA ALA A 100 -4.10 20.17 6.58
C ALA A 100 -5.30 19.47 5.91
N HIS A 101 -5.87 20.12 4.91
CA HIS A 101 -6.79 19.46 4.00
C HIS A 101 -6.05 18.49 3.08
N PRO A 102 -6.73 17.47 2.52
CA PRO A 102 -6.15 16.68 1.44
C PRO A 102 -5.65 17.58 0.32
N PRO A 103 -4.59 17.19 -0.39
CA PRO A 103 -4.13 17.92 -1.56
C PRO A 103 -5.27 18.19 -2.54
N SER A 104 -5.49 19.46 -2.89
CA SER A 104 -6.36 19.84 -4.02
C SER A 104 -5.67 19.48 -5.34
N ARG A 105 -6.44 19.15 -6.38
CA ARG A 105 -5.93 18.81 -7.72
C ARG A 105 -5.55 20.05 -8.54
N GLU A 106 -5.04 21.08 -7.87
CA GLU A 106 -4.57 22.29 -8.54
C GLU A 106 -3.25 22.01 -9.28
N PRO A 107 -3.13 22.41 -10.56
CA PRO A 107 -1.90 22.22 -11.33
C PRO A 107 -0.68 22.85 -10.65
N GLY A 108 0.41 22.10 -10.55
CA GLY A 108 1.65 22.52 -9.88
C GLY A 108 1.56 22.53 -8.35
N GLY A 109 0.45 22.07 -7.78
CA GLY A 109 0.23 22.03 -6.34
C GLY A 109 0.88 20.85 -5.64
N PHE A 110 0.58 20.72 -4.35
CA PHE A 110 1.07 19.61 -3.53
C PHE A 110 0.61 18.23 -4.05
N TYR A 111 -0.54 18.15 -4.72
CA TYR A 111 -1.02 16.92 -5.36
C TYR A 111 -0.03 16.41 -6.41
N ASP A 112 0.43 17.28 -7.32
CA ASP A 112 1.35 16.91 -8.39
C ASP A 112 2.71 16.49 -7.84
N LEU A 113 3.21 17.21 -6.81
CA LEU A 113 4.41 16.79 -6.09
C LEU A 113 4.27 15.38 -5.50
N LEU A 114 3.12 15.07 -4.90
CA LEU A 114 2.85 13.76 -4.32
C LEU A 114 2.76 12.68 -5.41
N VAL A 115 2.13 12.99 -6.55
CA VAL A 115 2.12 12.11 -7.74
C VAL A 115 3.54 11.82 -8.19
N ASP A 116 4.37 12.84 -8.40
CA ASP A 116 5.74 12.69 -8.91
C ASP A 116 6.61 11.84 -7.97
N VAL A 117 6.57 12.14 -6.67
CA VAL A 117 7.32 11.41 -5.65
C VAL A 117 6.88 9.94 -5.62
N MET A 118 5.57 9.68 -5.61
CA MET A 118 5.04 8.33 -5.53
C MET A 118 5.26 7.55 -6.83
N ALA A 119 5.08 8.16 -8.00
CA ALA A 119 5.39 7.56 -9.29
C ALA A 119 6.88 7.19 -9.39
N GLY A 120 7.78 8.05 -8.89
CA GLY A 120 9.21 7.73 -8.79
C GLY A 120 9.50 6.53 -7.89
N ARG A 121 8.80 6.41 -6.75
CA ARG A 121 8.93 5.25 -5.84
C ARG A 121 8.42 3.97 -6.49
N VAL A 122 7.25 4.01 -7.13
CA VAL A 122 6.66 2.85 -7.82
C VAL A 122 7.55 2.39 -8.98
N ARG A 123 8.10 3.31 -9.77
CA ARG A 123 9.05 2.98 -10.85
C ARG A 123 10.30 2.29 -10.32
N ARG A 124 10.84 2.71 -9.17
CA ARG A 124 12.00 2.04 -8.55
C ARG A 124 11.66 0.60 -8.12
N VAL A 125 10.50 0.40 -7.50
CA VAL A 125 10.03 -0.95 -7.12
C VAL A 125 9.86 -1.84 -8.35
N ALA A 126 9.27 -1.30 -9.43
CA ALA A 126 9.11 -2.03 -10.68
C ALA A 126 10.48 -2.40 -11.30
N ALA A 127 11.41 -1.45 -11.37
CA ALA A 127 12.75 -1.69 -11.92
C ALA A 127 13.56 -2.71 -11.09
N ASP A 128 13.40 -2.73 -9.76
CA ASP A 128 13.99 -3.75 -8.90
C ASP A 128 13.38 -5.14 -9.19
N ALA A 129 12.06 -5.23 -9.36
CA ALA A 129 11.39 -6.48 -9.72
C ALA A 129 11.85 -7.01 -11.09
N ASP A 130 11.94 -6.13 -12.11
CA ASP A 130 12.43 -6.49 -13.45
C ASP A 130 13.87 -6.99 -13.44
N ALA A 131 14.69 -6.45 -12.52
CA ALA A 131 16.07 -6.90 -12.31
C ALA A 131 16.19 -8.14 -11.41
N GLY A 132 15.08 -8.81 -11.08
CA GLY A 132 15.05 -9.98 -10.20
C GLY A 132 15.30 -9.68 -8.72
N ARG A 133 15.38 -8.40 -8.32
CA ARG A 133 15.52 -7.96 -6.93
C ARG A 133 14.13 -7.78 -6.31
N HIS A 134 13.44 -8.89 -6.08
CA HIS A 134 12.11 -8.82 -5.47
C HIS A 134 12.20 -8.25 -4.04
N ARG A 135 11.54 -7.11 -3.81
CA ARG A 135 11.44 -6.52 -2.48
C ARG A 135 10.23 -7.12 -1.78
N PRO A 136 10.38 -7.75 -0.60
CA PRO A 136 9.24 -8.25 0.13
C PRO A 136 8.33 -7.09 0.57
N PRO A 137 7.06 -7.37 0.92
CA PRO A 137 6.19 -6.38 1.52
C PRO A 137 6.88 -5.67 2.70
N HIS A 138 6.71 -4.35 2.79
CA HIS A 138 7.30 -3.57 3.87
C HIS A 138 6.77 -4.10 5.23
N PRO A 139 7.64 -4.37 6.22
CA PRO A 139 7.23 -5.05 7.46
C PRO A 139 6.12 -4.30 8.22
N ALA A 140 6.09 -2.98 8.12
CA ALA A 140 5.03 -2.15 8.71
C ALA A 140 3.61 -2.49 8.23
N TRP A 141 3.43 -3.12 7.05
CA TRP A 141 2.11 -3.59 6.62
C TRP A 141 1.52 -4.63 7.57
N LYS A 142 2.35 -5.46 8.20
CA LYS A 142 1.87 -6.47 9.16
C LYS A 142 1.22 -5.82 10.39
N ARG A 143 1.69 -4.64 10.80
CA ARG A 143 1.13 -3.89 11.92
C ARG A 143 -0.28 -3.37 11.61
N TYR A 144 -0.45 -2.75 10.44
CA TYR A 144 -1.68 -2.03 10.13
C TYR A 144 -2.71 -2.81 9.29
N ARG A 145 -2.39 -4.02 8.83
CA ARG A 145 -3.32 -4.86 8.06
C ARG A 145 -4.18 -5.79 8.92
N SER A 146 -3.88 -5.93 10.22
CA SER A 146 -4.73 -6.71 11.14
C SER A 146 -6.18 -6.18 11.09
N ASP A 147 -7.15 -7.09 11.24
CA ASP A 147 -8.54 -6.70 11.42
C ASP A 147 -8.69 -5.75 12.63
N ASP A 148 -9.78 -4.98 12.63
CA ASP A 148 -10.04 -3.93 13.63
C ASP A 148 -9.98 -4.52 15.05
N GLU A 149 -10.57 -5.69 15.28
CA GLU A 149 -10.60 -6.34 16.60
C GLU A 149 -9.20 -6.71 17.10
N THR A 150 -8.40 -7.36 16.25
CA THR A 150 -7.03 -7.75 16.55
C THR A 150 -6.14 -6.52 16.76
N PHE A 151 -6.36 -5.45 15.99
CA PHE A 151 -5.59 -4.23 16.15
C PHE A 151 -5.91 -3.52 17.47
N GLN A 152 -7.19 -3.36 17.80
CA GLN A 152 -7.60 -2.78 19.08
C GLN A 152 -7.14 -3.63 20.27
N ALA A 153 -7.25 -4.96 20.19
CA ALA A 153 -6.75 -5.85 21.22
C ALA A 153 -5.25 -5.66 21.47
N LYS A 154 -4.44 -5.46 20.42
CA LYS A 154 -3.00 -5.17 20.55
C LYS A 154 -2.74 -3.84 21.25
N LEU A 155 -3.47 -2.79 20.87
CA LEU A 155 -3.34 -1.47 21.52
C LEU A 155 -3.70 -1.51 23.01
N LEU A 156 -4.59 -2.41 23.44
CA LEU A 156 -4.93 -2.55 24.85
C LEU A 156 -3.89 -3.32 25.67
N LEU A 157 -3.01 -4.09 25.01
CA LEU A 157 -2.02 -4.95 25.65
C LEU A 157 -0.62 -4.32 25.73
N GLU A 158 -0.34 -3.31 24.91
CA GLU A 158 0.95 -2.60 24.88
C GLU A 158 0.79 -1.22 25.56
N PRO A 159 1.43 -0.98 26.72
CA PRO A 159 1.37 0.30 27.43
C PRO A 159 2.30 1.38 26.85
#